data_AF-A0A1C6RBJ5-F1
#
_entry.id   AF-A0A1C6RBJ5-F1
#
_cell.length_a   1.000
_cell.length_b   1.000
_cell.length_c   1.000
_cell.angle_alpha   90.00
_cell.angle_beta   90.00
_cell.angle_gamma   90.00
#
_symmetry.space_group_name_H-M   'P 1'
#
loop_
_entity.id
_entity.type
_entity.pdbx_description
1 polymer ?
#
loop_
_entity_poly.entity_id
_entity_poly.type
_entity_poly.pdbx_seq_one_letter_code
_entity_poly.pdbx_strand_id
1 'polypeptide(L)'
;MTTHFRLALSGAQLTLLGGLLLAAATVGTWLAWLSWNTGYRIDPETGARSGPYAVWQVAGCVLTLAVVAAAGGWWLSPWLVAPVMAVAFTVPWAVQAASIDGSGLWAVGAMLVLIGTAAGSGVVSLGTHLVHRRLTGS
;
A
#
# COMPACT_ATOMS: atom_id res chain seq x y z
N MET A 1 23.22 20.03 32.51
CA MET A 1 23.51 19.08 31.40
C MET A 1 22.38 18.05 31.30
N THR A 2 21.15 18.44 30.95
CA THR A 2 20.00 17.49 30.85
C THR A 2 18.85 18.02 29.97
N THR A 3 19.12 18.95 29.03
CA THR A 3 18.08 19.55 28.18
C THR A 3 18.11 19.08 26.72
N HIS A 4 18.99 18.14 26.36
CA HIS A 4 19.12 17.63 24.99
C HIS A 4 18.37 16.31 24.73
N PHE A 5 17.94 15.59 25.77
CA PHE A 5 17.32 14.26 25.61
C PHE A 5 15.81 14.32 25.30
N ARG A 6 15.10 15.40 25.65
CA ARG A 6 13.64 15.51 25.42
C ARG A 6 13.24 15.94 24.00
N LEU A 7 14.18 16.47 23.20
CA LEU A 7 13.90 16.94 21.83
C LEU A 7 14.09 15.85 20.76
N ALA A 8 14.91 14.83 21.00
CA ALA A 8 15.13 13.74 20.06
C ALA A 8 14.01 12.68 20.06
N LEU A 9 13.31 12.52 21.20
CA LEU A 9 12.18 11.60 21.32
C LEU A 9 10.98 12.00 20.44
N SER A 10 10.74 13.30 20.18
CA SER A 10 9.56 13.73 19.42
C SER A 10 9.61 13.36 17.94
N GLY A 11 10.73 13.62 17.24
CA GLY A 11 10.82 13.38 15.79
C GLY A 11 10.79 11.90 15.41
N ALA A 12 11.51 11.06 16.16
CA ALA A 12 11.55 9.62 15.91
C ALA A 12 10.21 8.94 16.26
N GLN A 13 9.58 9.32 17.37
CA GLN A 13 8.26 8.79 17.74
C GLN A 13 7.17 9.21 16.75
N LEU A 14 7.19 10.45 16.25
CA LEU A 14 6.25 10.91 15.23
C LEU A 14 6.44 10.17 13.90
N THR A 15 7.69 9.90 13.51
CA THR A 15 7.99 9.12 12.31
C THR A 15 7.51 7.67 12.46
N LEU A 16 7.74 7.06 13.62
CA LEU A 16 7.27 5.71 13.92
C LEU A 16 5.74 5.64 13.89
N LEU A 17 5.06 6.57 14.57
CA LEU A 17 3.61 6.67 14.58
C LEU A 17 3.05 6.87 13.16
N GLY A 18 3.67 7.76 12.38
CA GLY A 18 3.31 7.98 10.98
C GLY A 18 3.46 6.72 10.13
N GLY A 19 4.55 5.98 10.31
CA GLY A 19 4.77 4.69 9.66
C GLY A 19 3.73 3.63 10.04
N LEU A 20 3.35 3.56 11.32
CA LEU A 20 2.31 2.64 11.81
C LEU A 20 0.92 3.00 11.25
N LEU A 21 0.57 4.29 11.23
CA LEU A 21 -0.67 4.77 10.66
C LEU A 21 -0.72 4.51 9.14
N LEU A 22 0.40 4.71 8.45
CA LEU A 22 0.53 4.40 7.02
C LEU A 22 0.33 2.90 6.75
N ALA A 23 0.96 2.04 7.55
CA ALA A 23 0.79 0.59 7.46
C ALA A 23 -0.67 0.20 7.71
N ALA A 24 -1.29 0.73 8.76
CA ALA A 24 -2.69 0.46 9.10
C ALA A 24 -3.65 0.91 7.99
N ALA A 25 -3.45 2.11 7.43
CA ALA A 25 -4.25 2.62 6.31
C ALA A 25 -4.08 1.74 5.05
N THR A 26 -2.88 1.25 4.81
CA THR A 26 -2.58 0.38 3.66
C THR A 26 -3.26 -0.99 3.81
N VAL A 27 -3.16 -1.63 4.99
CA VAL A 27 -3.89 -2.87 5.30
C VAL A 27 -5.40 -2.64 5.22
N GLY A 28 -5.88 -1.52 5.78
CA GLY A 28 -7.28 -1.13 5.71
C GLY A 28 -7.78 -0.96 4.28
N THR A 29 -6.94 -0.48 3.36
CA THR A 29 -7.26 -0.39 1.93
C THR A 29 -7.44 -1.77 1.31
N TRP A 30 -6.57 -2.73 1.62
CA TRP A 30 -6.75 -4.11 1.17
C TRP A 30 -8.05 -4.72 1.71
N LEU A 31 -8.34 -4.52 3.01
CA LEU A 31 -9.58 -4.99 3.63
C LEU A 31 -10.83 -4.37 3.00
N ALA A 32 -10.80 -3.07 2.71
CA ALA A 32 -11.94 -2.35 2.16
C ALA A 32 -12.30 -2.81 0.74
N TRP A 33 -11.32 -3.24 -0.06
CA TRP A 33 -11.54 -3.49 -1.49
C TRP A 33 -11.36 -4.94 -1.93
N LEU A 34 -10.35 -5.63 -1.40
CA LEU A 34 -9.87 -6.91 -1.95
C LEU A 34 -9.95 -8.09 -0.98
N SER A 35 -10.33 -7.89 0.28
CA SER A 35 -10.48 -9.01 1.23
C SER A 35 -11.81 -9.76 1.10
N TRP A 36 -12.75 -9.23 0.32
CA TRP A 36 -14.10 -9.76 0.20
C TRP A 36 -14.51 -9.94 -1.27
N ASN A 37 -15.47 -10.84 -1.50
CA ASN A 37 -16.00 -11.18 -2.83
C ASN A 37 -14.91 -11.58 -3.85
N THR A 38 -14.06 -12.53 -3.46
CA THR A 38 -12.90 -13.00 -4.22
C THR A 38 -13.20 -14.17 -5.17
N GLY A 39 -14.48 -14.38 -5.50
CA GLY A 39 -14.94 -15.50 -6.33
C GLY A 39 -14.70 -15.28 -7.82
N TYR A 40 -14.30 -16.33 -8.52
CA TYR A 40 -14.29 -16.33 -9.99
C TYR A 40 -15.72 -16.37 -10.54
N ARG A 41 -15.96 -15.60 -11.59
CA ARG A 41 -17.24 -15.54 -12.32
C ARG A 41 -17.06 -16.13 -13.70
N ILE A 42 -18.07 -16.82 -14.18
CA ILE A 42 -18.15 -17.34 -15.55
C ILE A 42 -19.18 -16.49 -16.26
N ASP A 43 -18.79 -15.90 -17.38
CA ASP A 43 -19.71 -15.21 -18.27
C ASP A 43 -20.61 -16.24 -18.96
N PRO A 44 -21.94 -16.15 -18.84
CA PRO A 44 -22.85 -17.17 -19.36
C PRO A 44 -22.94 -17.18 -20.89
N GLU A 45 -22.62 -16.09 -21.57
CA GLU A 45 -22.71 -15.96 -23.03
C GLU A 45 -21.42 -16.43 -23.72
N THR A 46 -20.28 -16.10 -23.13
CA THR A 46 -18.95 -16.35 -23.72
C THR A 46 -18.21 -17.53 -23.08
N GLY A 47 -18.67 -17.99 -21.91
CA GLY A 47 -17.96 -18.99 -21.11
C GLY A 47 -16.66 -18.47 -20.47
N ALA A 48 -16.34 -17.19 -20.62
CA ALA A 48 -15.08 -16.63 -20.14
C ALA A 48 -15.02 -16.59 -18.61
N ARG A 49 -13.89 -17.05 -18.03
CA ARG A 49 -13.63 -16.98 -16.60
C ARG A 49 -12.96 -15.65 -16.25
N SER A 50 -13.56 -14.90 -15.33
CA SER A 50 -13.05 -13.61 -14.83
C SER A 50 -12.96 -13.60 -13.30
N GLY A 51 -12.08 -12.78 -12.73
CA GLY A 51 -11.85 -12.69 -11.29
C GLY A 51 -10.38 -12.92 -10.91
N PRO A 52 -10.06 -13.03 -9.62
CA PRO A 52 -10.98 -13.08 -8.47
C PRO A 52 -11.64 -11.74 -8.11
N TYR A 53 -11.10 -10.62 -8.60
CA TYR A 53 -11.61 -9.28 -8.31
C TYR A 53 -12.40 -8.70 -9.48
N ALA A 54 -13.42 -7.91 -9.17
CA ALA A 54 -14.06 -7.06 -10.17
C ALA A 54 -13.16 -5.87 -10.52
N VAL A 55 -13.26 -5.37 -11.76
CA VAL A 55 -12.46 -4.23 -12.24
C VAL A 55 -12.62 -3.00 -11.35
N TRP A 56 -13.85 -2.71 -10.89
CA TRP A 56 -14.10 -1.57 -10.01
C TRP A 56 -13.47 -1.74 -8.62
N GLN A 57 -13.34 -2.98 -8.10
CA GLN A 57 -12.66 -3.23 -6.81
C GLN A 57 -11.18 -2.92 -6.92
N VAL A 58 -10.54 -3.36 -8.00
CA VAL A 58 -9.13 -3.08 -8.26
C VAL A 58 -8.91 -1.59 -8.48
N ALA A 59 -9.76 -0.93 -9.28
CA ALA A 59 -9.68 0.50 -9.51
C ALA A 59 -9.84 1.32 -8.21
N GLY A 60 -10.84 1.00 -7.39
CA GLY A 60 -11.05 1.63 -6.09
C GLY A 60 -9.86 1.42 -5.14
N CYS A 61 -9.31 0.20 -5.12
CA CYS A 61 -8.11 -0.13 -4.34
C CYS A 61 -6.91 0.72 -4.77
N VAL A 62 -6.61 0.77 -6.07
CA VAL A 62 -5.46 1.52 -6.61
C VAL A 62 -5.61 3.02 -6.35
N LEU A 63 -6.81 3.58 -6.56
CA LEU A 63 -7.07 4.99 -6.27
C LEU A 63 -6.90 5.31 -4.78
N THR A 64 -7.39 4.45 -3.89
CA THR A 64 -7.25 4.63 -2.43
C THR A 64 -5.78 4.55 -2.02
N LEU A 65 -5.03 3.56 -2.55
CA LEU A 65 -3.58 3.46 -2.30
C LEU A 65 -2.82 4.69 -2.82
N ALA A 66 -3.20 5.23 -3.98
CA ALA A 66 -2.58 6.46 -4.49
C ALA A 66 -2.82 7.65 -3.55
N VAL A 67 -4.02 7.80 -2.99
CA VAL A 67 -4.31 8.83 -1.98
C VAL A 67 -3.48 8.62 -0.71
N VAL A 68 -3.39 7.38 -0.21
CA VAL A 68 -2.57 7.04 0.96
C VAL A 68 -1.09 7.34 0.70
N ALA A 69 -0.57 6.99 -0.47
CA ALA A 69 0.82 7.26 -0.86
C ALA A 69 1.10 8.76 -1.01
N ALA A 70 0.16 9.53 -1.57
CA ALA A 70 0.28 10.98 -1.70
C ALA A 70 0.28 11.65 -0.32
N ALA A 71 -0.65 11.29 0.56
CA ALA A 71 -0.68 11.72 1.95
C ALA A 71 0.65 11.39 2.67
N GLY A 72 1.14 10.16 2.49
CA GLY A 72 2.45 9.73 2.99
C GLY A 72 3.59 10.59 2.46
N GLY A 73 3.64 10.87 1.16
CA GLY A 73 4.69 11.71 0.55
C GLY A 73 4.66 13.17 0.98
N TRP A 74 3.50 13.67 1.42
CA TRP A 74 3.36 15.03 1.94
C TRP A 74 3.94 15.18 3.36
N TRP A 75 3.74 14.19 4.22
CA TRP A 75 4.11 14.27 5.65
C TRP A 75 5.33 13.43 6.06
N LEU A 76 5.70 12.43 5.27
CA LEU A 76 6.76 11.47 5.54
C LEU A 76 7.79 11.43 4.41
N SER A 77 8.91 10.75 4.65
CA SER A 77 9.91 10.49 3.62
C SER A 77 9.38 9.46 2.60
N PRO A 78 9.52 9.68 1.27
CA PRO A 78 9.18 8.68 0.25
C PRO A 78 9.91 7.34 0.45
N TRP A 79 11.13 7.39 1.02
CA TRP A 79 11.93 6.21 1.35
C TRP A 79 11.36 5.37 2.49
N LEU A 80 10.48 5.95 3.33
CA LEU A 80 9.70 5.22 4.31
C LEU A 80 8.38 4.73 3.69
N VAL A 81 7.72 5.59 2.90
CA VAL A 81 6.39 5.31 2.35
C VAL A 81 6.38 4.07 1.47
N ALA A 82 7.29 4.00 0.48
CA ALA A 82 7.32 2.91 -0.48
C ALA A 82 7.49 1.52 0.17
N PRO A 83 8.52 1.26 1.01
CA PRO A 83 8.68 -0.06 1.62
C PRO A 83 7.56 -0.40 2.62
N VAL A 84 7.07 0.57 3.41
CA VAL A 84 5.99 0.32 4.36
C VAL A 84 4.71 -0.07 3.64
N MET A 85 4.30 0.68 2.62
CA MET A 85 3.10 0.35 1.85
C MET A 85 3.24 -0.98 1.11
N ALA A 86 4.40 -1.23 0.50
CA ALA A 86 4.65 -2.48 -0.21
C ALA A 86 4.48 -3.70 0.70
N VAL A 87 5.10 -3.68 1.89
CA VAL A 87 4.98 -4.79 2.85
C VAL A 87 3.56 -4.87 3.43
N ALA A 88 3.01 -3.75 3.88
CA ALA A 88 1.70 -3.70 4.53
C ALA A 88 0.54 -4.13 3.61
N PHE A 89 0.66 -3.90 2.30
CA PHE A 89 -0.34 -4.38 1.34
C PHE A 89 -0.10 -5.84 0.95
N THR A 90 1.15 -6.21 0.70
CA THR A 90 1.50 -7.54 0.16
C THR A 90 1.27 -8.64 1.18
N VAL A 91 1.62 -8.44 2.45
CA VAL A 91 1.53 -9.48 3.48
C VAL A 91 0.09 -10.02 3.65
N PRO A 92 -0.95 -9.19 3.94
CA PRO A 92 -2.30 -9.72 4.08
C PRO A 92 -2.83 -10.35 2.79
N TRP A 93 -2.50 -9.76 1.63
CA TRP A 93 -2.85 -10.34 0.33
C TRP A 93 -2.22 -11.72 0.13
N ALA A 94 -0.93 -11.87 0.43
CA ALA A 94 -0.18 -13.10 0.26
C ALA A 94 -0.65 -14.19 1.23
N VAL A 95 -0.97 -13.84 2.48
CA VAL A 95 -1.55 -14.77 3.45
C VAL A 95 -2.87 -15.33 2.93
N GLN A 96 -3.76 -14.48 2.42
CA GLN A 96 -5.03 -14.92 1.84
C GLN A 96 -4.78 -15.81 0.61
N ALA A 97 -3.92 -15.39 -0.31
CA ALA A 97 -3.61 -16.14 -1.53
C ALA A 97 -3.00 -17.53 -1.23
N ALA A 98 -2.05 -17.60 -0.31
CA ALA A 98 -1.40 -18.84 0.10
C ALA A 98 -2.38 -19.84 0.76
N SER A 99 -3.46 -19.36 1.38
CA SER A 99 -4.44 -20.23 2.03
C SER A 99 -5.39 -20.95 1.04
N ILE A 100 -5.50 -20.45 -0.19
CA ILE A 100 -6.43 -20.97 -1.20
C ILE A 100 -5.73 -21.47 -2.48
N ASP A 101 -4.43 -21.19 -2.65
CA ASP A 101 -3.65 -21.63 -3.80
C ASP A 101 -2.73 -22.80 -3.47
N GLY A 102 -3.06 -23.99 -3.99
CA GLY A 102 -2.23 -25.18 -3.88
C GLY A 102 -1.09 -25.27 -4.90
N SER A 103 -1.01 -24.37 -5.89
CA SER A 103 -0.02 -24.43 -6.97
C SER A 103 1.32 -23.75 -6.64
N GLY A 104 1.33 -22.83 -5.68
CA GLY A 104 2.50 -22.01 -5.34
C GLY A 104 2.63 -20.73 -6.18
N LEU A 105 1.75 -20.50 -7.15
CA LEU A 105 1.71 -19.27 -7.94
C LEU A 105 1.46 -18.02 -7.09
N TRP A 106 0.87 -18.17 -5.91
CA TRP A 106 0.71 -17.11 -4.91
C TRP A 106 2.04 -16.41 -4.59
N ALA A 107 3.17 -17.12 -4.60
CA ALA A 107 4.48 -16.53 -4.28
C ALA A 107 4.97 -15.59 -5.39
N VAL A 108 4.78 -15.98 -6.66
CA VAL A 108 5.07 -15.11 -7.81
C VAL A 108 4.16 -13.89 -7.79
N GLY A 109 2.87 -14.10 -7.54
CA GLY A 109 1.92 -13.01 -7.37
C GLY A 109 2.31 -12.06 -6.24
N ALA A 110 2.79 -12.57 -5.10
CA ALA A 110 3.24 -11.76 -3.98
C ALA A 110 4.45 -10.90 -4.36
N MET A 111 5.41 -11.43 -5.12
CA MET A 111 6.53 -10.64 -5.63
C MET A 111 6.07 -9.54 -6.58
N LEU A 112 5.14 -9.84 -7.50
CA LEU A 112 4.60 -8.84 -8.41
C LEU A 112 3.82 -7.75 -7.67
N VAL A 113 3.01 -8.11 -6.67
CA VAL A 113 2.28 -7.16 -5.81
C VAL A 113 3.26 -6.31 -5.00
N LEU A 114 4.31 -6.91 -4.44
CA LEU A 114 5.33 -6.19 -3.69
C LEU A 114 6.04 -5.14 -4.56
N ILE A 115 6.54 -5.56 -5.73
CA ILE A 115 7.25 -4.68 -6.67
C ILE A 115 6.31 -3.60 -7.19
N GLY A 116 5.10 -3.97 -7.62
CA GLY A 116 4.11 -3.04 -8.16
C GLY A 116 3.67 -2.00 -7.12
N THR A 117 3.43 -2.42 -5.88
CA THR A 117 3.06 -1.52 -4.78
C THR A 117 4.23 -0.61 -4.42
N ALA A 118 5.46 -1.13 -4.32
CA ALA A 118 6.65 -0.33 -4.05
C ALA A 118 6.89 0.73 -5.14
N ALA A 119 6.83 0.34 -6.41
CA ALA A 119 7.01 1.24 -7.54
C ALA A 119 5.91 2.31 -7.59
N GLY A 120 4.64 1.89 -7.52
CA GLY A 120 3.49 2.81 -7.60
C GLY A 120 3.47 3.81 -6.44
N SER A 121 3.58 3.33 -5.20
CA SER A 121 3.61 4.20 -4.01
C SER A 121 4.88 5.07 -3.97
N GLY A 122 6.01 4.56 -4.44
CA GLY A 122 7.26 5.32 -4.57
C GLY A 122 7.12 6.49 -5.54
N VAL A 123 6.57 6.25 -6.74
CA VAL A 123 6.34 7.32 -7.74
C VAL A 123 5.39 8.38 -7.20
N VAL A 124 4.25 7.97 -6.63
CA VAL A 124 3.24 8.92 -6.12
C VAL A 124 3.80 9.71 -4.95
N SER A 125 4.36 9.05 -3.94
CA SER A 125 4.89 9.71 -2.75
C SER A 125 6.07 10.62 -3.06
N LEU A 126 6.96 10.22 -3.98
CA LEU A 126 8.05 11.07 -4.45
C LEU A 126 7.53 12.30 -5.19
N GLY A 127 6.58 12.12 -6.12
CA GLY A 127 5.95 13.23 -6.84
C GLY A 127 5.31 14.23 -5.87
N THR A 128 4.55 13.74 -4.90
CA THR A 128 3.93 14.58 -3.87
C THR A 128 4.96 15.28 -2.99
N HIS A 129 6.03 14.59 -2.58
CA HIS A 129 7.10 15.16 -1.78
C HIS A 129 7.83 16.30 -2.53
N LEU A 130 8.13 16.10 -3.82
CA LEU A 130 8.76 17.11 -4.65
C LEU A 130 7.87 18.35 -4.84
N VAL A 131 6.56 18.15 -5.00
CA VAL A 131 5.59 19.26 -5.06
C VAL A 131 5.56 20.02 -3.74
N HIS A 132 5.50 19.32 -2.61
CA HIS A 132 5.50 19.95 -1.29
C HIS A 132 6.75 20.82 -1.08
N ARG A 133 7.95 20.30 -1.38
CA ARG A 133 9.21 21.05 -1.27
C ARG A 133 9.24 22.32 -2.12
N ARG A 134 8.69 22.27 -3.35
CA ARG A 134 8.57 23.45 -4.22
C ARG A 134 7.66 24.51 -3.63
N LEU A 135 6.54 24.11 -3.01
CA LEU A 135 5.58 25.03 -2.40
C LEU A 135 6.12 25.68 -1.11
N THR A 136 6.96 24.97 -0.36
CA THR A 136 7.56 25.49 0.88
C THR A 136 8.92 26.17 0.68
N GLY A 137 9.42 26.26 -0.56
CA GLY A 137 10.67 26.94 -0.89
C GLY A 137 11.93 26.29 -0.29
N SER A 138 11.91 24.97 -0.05
CA SER A 138 12.96 24.21 0.68
C SER A 138 13.75 23.23 -0.20
#